data_AF-A0A1I4K2S2-F1
#
_entry.id   AF-A0A1I4K2S2-F1
#
_cell.length_a   1.000
_cell.length_b   1.000
_cell.length_c   1.000
_cell.angle_alpha   90.00
_cell.angle_beta   90.00
_cell.angle_gamma   90.00
#
_symmetry.space_group_name_H-M   'P 1'
#
loop_
_entity.id
_entity.type
_entity.pdbx_description
1 polymer ?
#
loop_
_entity_poly.entity_id
_entity_poly.type
_entity_poly.pdbx_seq_one_letter_code
_entity_poly.pdbx_strand_id
1 'polypeptide(L)' 'MEVVFEYEFDGIEYPEDNPPPKLINDLLDVLEPFLQLNQAE' A
#
# COMPACT_ATOMS: atom_id res chain seq x y z
N MET A 1 0.33 -10.42 24.38
CA MET A 1 1.43 -9.93 23.53
C MET A 1 0.76 -9.09 22.47
N GLU A 2 0.99 -7.78 22.50
CA GLU A 2 0.43 -6.84 21.53
C GLU A 2 1.37 -6.84 20.31
N VAL A 3 0.83 -7.07 19.13
CA VAL A 3 1.58 -7.01 17.87
C VAL A 3 1.28 -5.65 17.27
N VAL A 4 2.32 -4.81 17.15
CA VAL A 4 2.23 -3.50 16.52
C VAL A 4 2.78 -3.67 15.11
N PHE A 5 2.00 -3.28 14.10
CA PHE A 5 2.43 -3.27 12.71
C PHE A 5 2.92 -1.88 12.33
N GLU A 6 4.07 -1.81 11.67
CA GLU A 6 4.70 -0.57 11.21
C GLU A 6 5.22 -0.81 9.79
N TYR A 7 5.17 0.24 8.96
CA TYR A 7 5.70 0.23 7.61
C TYR A 7 7.04 0.96 7.59
N GLU A 8 8.06 0.37 6.97
CA GLU A 8 9.33 1.04 6.71
C GLU A 8 9.41 1.45 5.24
N PHE A 9 9.62 2.73 4.97
CA PHE A 9 9.75 3.25 3.61
C PHE A 9 10.85 4.31 3.55
N ASP A 10 11.81 4.13 2.64
CA ASP A 10 12.98 5.03 2.51
C ASP A 10 13.75 5.27 3.83
N GLY A 11 13.72 4.30 4.76
CA GLY A 11 14.33 4.39 6.10
C GLY A 11 13.52 5.20 7.13
N ILE A 12 12.27 5.51 6.82
CA ILE A 12 11.31 6.16 7.72
C ILE A 12 10.27 5.13 8.15
N GLU A 13 10.03 5.03 9.46
CA GLU A 13 8.99 4.18 10.06
C GLU A 13 7.66 4.94 10.11
N TYR A 14 6.60 4.26 9.69
CA TYR A 14 5.23 4.76 9.67
C TYR A 14 4.33 3.82 10.47
N PRO A 15 3.46 4.34 11.35
CA PRO A 15 2.53 3.50 12.08
C PRO A 15 1.41 3.00 11.16
N GLU A 16 0.79 1.88 11.53
CA GLU A 16 -0.29 1.25 10.74
C GLU A 16 -1.47 2.19 10.44
N ASP A 17 -1.80 3.08 11.39
CA ASP A 17 -2.90 4.02 11.29
C ASP A 17 -2.59 5.25 10.42
N ASN A 18 -1.31 5.47 10.08
CA ASN A 18 -0.88 6.56 9.21
C ASN A 18 0.22 6.08 8.24
N PRO A 19 -0.16 5.27 7.23
CA PRO A 19 0.79 4.70 6.28
C PRO A 19 1.45 5.77 5.41
N PRO A 20 2.60 5.46 4.78
CA PRO A 20 3.27 6.37 3.87
C PRO A 20 2.35 6.72 2.69
N PRO A 21 2.27 8.00 2.26
CA PRO A 21 1.42 8.40 1.13
C PRO A 21 1.78 7.69 -0.18
N LYS A 22 3.06 7.32 -0.37
CA LYS A 22 3.53 6.54 -1.52
C LYS A 22 2.95 5.13 -1.56
N LEU A 23 2.67 4.52 -0.41
CA LEU A 23 2.16 3.13 -0.33
C LEU A 23 0.86 2.98 -1.12
N ILE A 24 -0.07 3.93 -0.99
CA ILE A 24 -1.36 3.87 -1.69
C ILE A 24 -1.16 4.00 -3.20
N ASN A 25 -0.30 4.91 -3.65
CA ASN A 25 -0.03 5.10 -5.08
C ASN A 25 0.63 3.86 -5.67
N ASP A 26 1.66 3.31 -5.01
CA ASP A 26 2.34 2.09 -5.45
C ASP A 26 1.38 0.90 -5.50
N LEU A 27 0.49 0.78 -4.52
CA LEU A 27 -0.56 -0.24 -4.53
C LEU A 27 -1.53 -0.05 -5.71
N LEU A 28 -1.95 1.18 -6.00
CA LEU A 28 -2.81 1.46 -7.14
C LEU A 28 -2.13 1.14 -8.47
N ASP A 29 -0.85 1.49 -8.62
CA ASP A 29 -0.06 1.19 -9.83
C ASP A 29 0.12 -0.32 -10.02
N VAL A 30 0.37 -1.07 -8.94
CA VAL A 30 0.44 -2.55 -8.98
C VAL A 30 -0.92 -3.17 -9.31
N LEU A 31 -2.01 -2.57 -8.86
CA LEU A 31 -3.37 -3.05 -9.09
C LEU A 31 -3.95 -2.63 -10.44
N GLU A 32 -3.43 -1.59 -11.08
CA GLU A 32 -3.85 -1.09 -12.39
C GLU A 32 -4.02 -2.19 -13.46
N PRO A 33 -3.05 -3.11 -13.69
CA PRO A 33 -3.22 -4.17 -14.68
C PRO A 33 -4.35 -5.16 -14.33
N PHE A 34 -4.69 -5.32 -13.04
CA PHE A 34 -5.77 -6.19 -12.59
C PHE A 34 -7.14 -5.51 -12.64
N LEU A 35 -7.21 -4.19 -12.49
CA LEU A 35 -8.44 -3.41 -12.66
C LEU A 35 -8.90 -3.42 -14.12
N GLN A 36 -7.97 -3.33 -15.07
CA GLN A 36 -8.27 -3.39 -16.50
C GLN A 36 -8.83 -4.76 -16.96
N LEU A 37 -8.47 -5.85 -16.27
CA LEU A 37 -8.99 -7.19 -16.57
C LEU A 37 -10.49 -7.35 -16.23
N ASN A 38 -11.03 -6.57 -15.29
CA ASN A 38 -12.44 -6.63 -14.89
C ASN A 38 -13.35 -5.67 -15.69
N GLN A 39 -12.81 -4.94 -16.66
CA GLN A 39 -13.57 -3.99 -17.51
C GLN A 39 -13.73 -4.47 -18.97
N ALA A 40 -13.23 -5.66 -19.30
CA ALA A 40 -13.33 -6.27 -20.62
C ALA A 40 -14.54 -7.22 -20.78
N GLU A 41 -15.53 -7.15 -19.88
CA GLU A 41 -16.78 -7.93 -19.93
C GLU A 41 -17.99 -7.04 -20.27
#